data_AF-A0A1M5HXN4-F1
#
_entry.id   AF-A0A1M5HXN4-F1
#
_cell.length_a   1.000
_cell.length_b   1.000
_cell.length_c   1.000
_cell.angle_alpha   90.00
_cell.angle_beta   90.00
_cell.angle_gamma   90.00
#
_symmetry.space_group_name_H-M   'P 1'
#
loop_
_entity.id
_entity.type
_entity.pdbx_description
1 polymer ?
#
loop_
_entity_poly.entity_id
_entity_poly.type
_entity_poly.pdbx_seq_one_letter_code
_entity_poly.pdbx_strand_id
1 'polypeptide(L)'
;MPQFLKDNKKYYTPVEYVFAKIGGTYKMPLLWRLKDKTWRYSELKESIAHLSDRMLSKNLKELLNDGFINKEVIPEVPVRTEYSITEKGMNSIPIISMLRDYGFELMKDDGIKH
;
A
#
# COMPACT_ATOMS: atom_id res chain seq x y z
N MET A 1 4.48 25.84 -6.51
CA MET A 1 4.00 24.63 -5.80
C MET A 1 4.11 24.90 -4.30
N PRO A 2 3.06 24.62 -3.49
CA PRO A 2 3.07 24.96 -2.07
C PRO A 2 4.04 24.05 -1.30
N GLN A 3 4.93 24.66 -0.51
CA GLN A 3 5.75 23.93 0.45
C GLN A 3 4.99 23.86 1.78
N PHE A 4 5.08 22.74 2.49
CA PHE A 4 4.43 22.58 3.79
C PHE A 4 5.19 21.61 4.69
N LEU A 5 4.93 21.69 5.99
CA LEU A 5 5.53 20.83 7.01
C LEU A 5 4.50 19.80 7.48
N LYS A 6 4.93 18.54 7.58
CA LYS A 6 4.13 17.47 8.19
C LYS A 6 5.08 16.45 8.85
N ASP A 7 4.83 16.16 10.12
CA ASP A 7 5.59 15.18 10.92
C ASP A 7 7.11 15.46 10.92
N ASN A 8 7.49 16.73 11.14
CA ASN A 8 8.87 17.25 11.06
C ASN A 8 9.59 17.04 9.71
N LYS A 9 8.85 16.69 8.65
CA LYS A 9 9.35 16.64 7.28
C LYS A 9 8.77 17.78 6.45
N LYS A 10 9.65 18.41 5.67
CA LYS A 10 9.28 19.43 4.68
C LYS A 10 8.96 18.75 3.35
N TYR A 11 7.81 19.10 2.78
CA TYR A 11 7.37 18.66 1.45
C TYR A 11 7.39 19.86 0.51
N TYR A 12 7.87 19.63 -0.71
CA TYR A 12 7.97 20.67 -1.73
C TYR A 12 6.79 20.64 -2.69
N THR A 13 6.11 19.50 -2.79
CA THR A 13 4.96 19.33 -3.68
C THR A 13 3.91 18.39 -3.05
N PRO A 14 2.62 18.53 -3.40
CA PRO A 14 1.60 17.54 -3.05
C PRO A 14 1.91 16.13 -3.58
N VAL A 15 2.58 16.03 -4.74
CA VAL A 15 2.98 14.75 -5.33
C VAL A 15 3.97 14.03 -4.42
N GLU A 16 4.99 14.73 -3.92
CA GLU A 16 5.96 14.17 -2.96
C GLU A 16 5.26 13.65 -1.69
N TYR A 17 4.23 14.36 -1.23
CA TYR A 17 3.44 13.93 -0.08
C TYR A 17 2.67 12.64 -0.35
N VAL A 18 2.02 12.52 -1.51
CA VAL A 18 1.37 11.27 -1.93
C VAL A 18 2.38 10.12 -1.99
N PHE A 19 3.56 10.34 -2.57
CA PHE A 19 4.63 9.33 -2.62
C PHE A 19 5.13 8.92 -1.24
N ALA A 20 5.23 9.81 -0.27
CA ALA A 20 5.59 9.45 1.09
C ALA A 20 4.52 8.57 1.77
N LYS A 21 3.25 8.76 1.41
CA LYS A 21 2.11 8.06 2.01
C LYS A 21 1.84 6.70 1.39
N ILE A 22 1.72 6.63 0.07
CA ILE A 22 1.36 5.39 -0.65
C ILE A 22 2.42 4.91 -1.63
N GLY A 23 3.49 5.68 -1.86
CA GLY A 23 4.57 5.30 -2.77
C GLY A 23 5.51 4.23 -2.23
N GLY A 24 6.63 4.06 -2.92
CA GLY A 24 7.59 2.97 -2.68
C GLY A 24 7.14 1.65 -3.29
N THR A 25 7.95 0.61 -3.11
CA THR A 25 7.79 -0.67 -3.82
C THR A 25 6.56 -1.48 -3.36
N TYR A 26 6.10 -1.28 -2.12
CA TYR A 26 5.24 -2.27 -1.45
C TYR A 26 3.87 -1.77 -1.00
N LYS A 27 3.70 -0.47 -0.77
CA LYS A 27 2.43 0.09 -0.27
C LYS A 27 1.31 0.01 -1.31
N MET A 28 1.54 0.42 -2.55
CA MET A 28 0.53 0.33 -3.61
C MET A 28 0.11 -1.12 -3.91
N PRO A 29 1.03 -2.10 -4.03
CA PRO A 29 0.64 -3.50 -4.19
C PRO A 29 -0.15 -4.09 -3.01
N LEU A 30 0.08 -3.62 -1.78
CA LEU A 30 -0.71 -4.01 -0.61
C LEU A 30 -2.13 -3.44 -0.67
N LEU A 31 -2.25 -2.13 -0.92
CA LEU A 31 -3.56 -1.48 -1.09
C LEU A 31 -4.36 -2.10 -2.24
N TRP A 32 -3.68 -2.45 -3.34
CA TRP A 32 -4.31 -3.11 -4.48
C TRP A 32 -4.93 -4.48 -4.15
N ARG A 33 -4.33 -5.24 -3.22
CA ARG A 33 -4.87 -6.52 -2.75
C ARG A 33 -5.99 -6.33 -1.74
N LEU A 34 -5.82 -5.37 -0.83
CA LEU A 34 -6.78 -5.08 0.24
C LEU A 34 -8.08 -4.44 -0.28
N LYS A 35 -8.09 -3.90 -1.51
CA LYS A 35 -9.28 -3.35 -2.14
C LYS A 35 -10.41 -4.36 -2.37
N ASP A 36 -10.05 -5.64 -2.56
CA ASP A 36 -11.01 -6.67 -2.98
C ASP A 36 -11.65 -7.40 -1.80
N LYS A 37 -10.91 -7.53 -0.69
CA LYS A 37 -11.35 -8.23 0.51
C LYS A 37 -10.47 -7.91 1.71
N THR A 38 -10.94 -8.30 2.89
CA THR A 38 -10.11 -8.43 4.09
C THR A 38 -9.15 -9.61 3.95
N TRP A 39 -7.93 -9.45 4.42
CA TRP A 39 -6.91 -10.49 4.38
C TRP A 39 -6.31 -10.77 5.75
N ARG A 40 -5.95 -12.04 6.02
CA ARG A 40 -5.06 -12.39 7.14
C ARG A 40 -3.62 -12.02 6.82
N TYR A 41 -2.80 -11.85 7.86
CA TYR A 41 -1.36 -11.58 7.68
C TYR A 41 -0.66 -12.67 6.83
N SER A 42 -0.90 -13.95 7.13
CA SER A 42 -0.30 -15.08 6.42
C SER A 42 -0.70 -15.13 4.96
N GLU A 43 -2.00 -14.90 4.67
CA GLU A 43 -2.51 -14.87 3.30
C GLU A 43 -1.92 -13.71 2.49
N LEU A 44 -1.79 -12.52 3.10
CA LEU A 44 -1.11 -11.39 2.46
C LEU A 44 0.34 -11.73 2.15
N LYS A 45 1.04 -12.33 3.12
CA LYS A 45 2.44 -12.74 2.98
C LYS A 45 2.63 -13.74 1.84
N GLU A 46 1.77 -14.74 1.73
CA GLU A 46 1.79 -15.71 0.64
C GLU A 46 1.48 -15.07 -0.71
N SER A 47 0.54 -14.12 -0.75
CA SER A 47 0.18 -13.40 -1.98
C SER A 47 1.30 -12.48 -2.51
N ILE A 48 2.31 -12.18 -1.69
CA ILE A 48 3.49 -11.37 -2.03
C ILE A 48 4.77 -12.10 -1.62
N ALA A 49 4.99 -13.29 -2.19
CA ALA A 49 6.05 -14.21 -1.78
C ALA A 49 7.47 -13.61 -1.70
N HIS A 50 7.80 -12.60 -2.51
CA HIS A 50 9.12 -11.97 -2.52
C HIS A 50 9.35 -10.98 -1.36
N LEU A 51 8.33 -10.69 -0.55
CA LEU A 51 8.37 -9.64 0.46
C LEU A 51 8.69 -10.23 1.83
N SER A 52 9.80 -9.83 2.46
CA SER A 52 10.19 -10.35 3.78
C SER A 52 9.21 -9.95 4.89
N ASP A 53 9.12 -10.71 5.98
CA ASP A 53 8.18 -10.40 7.08
C ASP A 53 8.44 -9.03 7.70
N ARG A 54 9.72 -8.68 7.85
CA ARG A 54 10.14 -7.36 8.31
C ARG A 54 9.58 -6.26 7.41
N MET A 55 9.63 -6.47 6.09
CA MET A 55 9.15 -5.48 5.13
C MET A 55 7.63 -5.42 5.10
N LEU A 56 6.95 -6.56 5.22
CA LEU A 56 5.48 -6.61 5.23
C LEU A 56 4.93 -5.89 6.45
N SER A 57 5.44 -6.27 7.62
CA SER A 57 5.09 -5.66 8.91
C SER A 57 5.36 -4.14 8.91
N LYS A 58 6.51 -3.71 8.37
CA LYS A 58 6.83 -2.28 8.23
C LYS A 58 5.80 -1.53 7.38
N ASN A 59 5.49 -2.03 6.18
CA ASN A 59 4.57 -1.35 5.27
C ASN A 59 3.12 -1.36 5.79
N LEU A 60 2.66 -2.47 6.38
CA LEU A 60 1.34 -2.52 7.03
C LEU A 60 1.26 -1.52 8.19
N LYS A 61 2.30 -1.43 9.03
CA LYS A 61 2.34 -0.44 10.12
C LYS A 61 2.29 1.00 9.60
N GLU A 62 3.01 1.31 8.54
CA GLU A 62 2.97 2.65 7.93
C GLU A 62 1.58 2.97 7.35
N LEU A 63 0.96 2.02 6.64
CA LEU A 63 -0.39 2.20 6.10
C LEU A 63 -1.45 2.33 7.20
N LEU A 64 -1.32 1.60 8.31
CA LEU A 64 -2.18 1.74 9.51
C LEU A 64 -2.03 3.14 10.12
N ASN A 65 -0.79 3.57 10.37
CA ASN A 65 -0.49 4.88 10.96
C ASN A 65 -1.02 6.03 10.09
N ASP A 66 -0.95 5.87 8.77
CA ASP A 66 -1.46 6.85 7.82
C ASP A 66 -2.97 6.72 7.55
N GLY A 67 -3.64 5.71 8.13
CA GLY A 67 -5.09 5.52 8.06
C GLY A 67 -5.60 5.00 6.72
N PHE A 68 -4.78 4.32 5.92
CA PHE A 68 -5.20 3.71 4.65
C PHE A 68 -5.78 2.30 4.83
N ILE A 69 -5.45 1.64 5.94
CA ILE A 69 -5.93 0.29 6.26
C ILE A 69 -6.31 0.22 7.73
N ASN A 70 -7.15 -0.76 8.08
CA ASN A 70 -7.49 -1.14 9.44
C ASN A 70 -6.84 -2.48 9.79
N LYS A 71 -6.69 -2.74 11.09
CA LYS A 71 -6.25 -4.03 11.62
C LYS A 71 -7.21 -4.47 12.72
N GLU A 72 -7.69 -5.69 12.61
CA GLU A 72 -8.51 -6.34 13.62
C GLU A 72 -7.78 -7.56 14.17
N VAL A 73 -7.86 -7.76 15.49
CA VAL A 73 -7.35 -8.96 16.17
C VAL A 73 -8.54 -9.86 16.44
N ILE A 74 -8.57 -11.02 15.81
CA ILE A 74 -9.66 -12.00 15.96
C ILE A 74 -9.28 -12.96 17.09
N PRO A 75 -10.02 -12.94 18.23
CA PRO A 75 -9.72 -13.76 19.39
C PRO A 75 -10.26 -15.19 19.22
N GLU A 76 -9.72 -15.90 18.23
CA GLU A 76 -9.96 -17.32 18.02
C GLU A 76 -8.69 -18.14 18.35
N VAL A 77 -8.77 -19.47 18.26
CA VAL A 77 -7.61 -20.34 18.45
C VAL A 77 -7.21 -20.95 17.09
N PRO A 78 -6.02 -20.65 16.55
CA PRO A 78 -5.01 -19.69 17.03
C PRO A 78 -5.41 -18.22 16.74
N VAL A 79 -4.99 -17.29 17.61
CA VAL A 79 -5.30 -15.86 17.44
C VAL A 79 -4.75 -15.37 16.11
N ARG A 80 -5.59 -14.71 15.30
CA ARG A 80 -5.20 -14.19 14.00
C ARG A 80 -5.44 -12.69 13.89
N THR A 81 -4.77 -12.08 12.90
CA THR A 81 -4.97 -10.66 12.58
C THR A 81 -5.44 -10.52 11.17
N GLU A 82 -6.43 -9.66 10.99
CA GLU A 82 -7.06 -9.35 9.72
C GLU A 82 -6.82 -7.88 9.36
N TYR A 83 -6.62 -7.60 8.08
CA TYR A 83 -6.36 -6.28 7.53
C TYR A 83 -7.39 -5.97 6.45
N SER A 84 -8.00 -4.80 6.54
CA SER A 84 -8.99 -4.32 5.57
C SER A 84 -8.64 -2.91 5.12
N ILE A 85 -9.04 -2.54 3.90
CA ILE A 85 -8.82 -1.19 3.38
C ILE A 85 -9.81 -0.21 4.01
N THR A 86 -9.38 1.03 4.29
CA THR A 86 -10.28 2.10 4.74
C THR A 86 -10.88 2.84 3.55
N GLU A 87 -11.85 3.73 3.77
CA GLU A 87 -12.34 4.65 2.74
C GLU A 87 -11.22 5.50 2.14
N LYS A 88 -10.32 6.02 2.98
CA LYS A 88 -9.12 6.73 2.54
C LYS A 88 -8.21 5.84 1.67
N GLY A 89 -8.05 4.57 2.04
CA GLY A 89 -7.41 3.54 1.23
C GLY A 89 -8.06 3.39 -0.14
N MET A 90 -9.37 3.22 -0.19
CA MET A 90 -10.13 3.07 -1.42
C MET A 90 -9.99 4.28 -2.35
N ASN A 91 -9.95 5.50 -1.81
CA ASN A 91 -9.73 6.72 -2.59
C ASN A 91 -8.36 6.77 -3.29
N SER A 92 -7.39 5.95 -2.86
CA SER A 92 -6.08 5.83 -3.54
C SER A 92 -6.07 4.81 -4.68
N ILE A 93 -7.08 3.94 -4.79
CA ILE A 93 -7.12 2.89 -5.82
C ILE A 93 -7.15 3.45 -7.25
N PRO A 94 -7.91 4.52 -7.58
CA PRO A 94 -7.90 5.08 -8.93
C PRO A 94 -6.51 5.53 -9.38
N ILE A 95 -5.76 6.24 -8.52
CA ILE A 95 -4.40 6.67 -8.86
C ILE A 95 -3.43 5.48 -8.97
N ILE A 96 -3.59 4.46 -8.14
CA ILE A 96 -2.80 3.22 -8.24
C ILE A 96 -3.10 2.51 -9.58
N SER A 97 -4.36 2.48 -10.02
CA SER A 97 -4.74 1.92 -11.32
C SER A 97 -4.07 2.67 -12.45
N MET A 98 -4.12 4.01 -12.44
CA MET A 98 -3.48 4.85 -13.47
C MET A 98 -1.96 4.60 -13.53
N LEU A 99 -1.30 4.50 -12.38
CA LEU A 99 0.14 4.20 -12.32
C LEU A 99 0.46 2.80 -12.83
N ARG A 100 -0.39 1.82 -12.53
CA ARG A 100 -0.25 0.45 -13.02
C ARG A 100 -0.41 0.39 -14.54
N ASP A 101 -1.42 1.05 -15.07
CA ASP A 101 -1.71 1.05 -16.51
C ASP A 101 -0.60 1.76 -17.29
N TYR A 102 -0.12 2.90 -16.80
CA TYR A 102 1.07 3.56 -17.35
C TYR A 102 2.33 2.69 -17.25
N GLY A 103 2.48 1.92 -16.16
CA GLY A 103 3.55 0.96 -16.01
C GLY A 103 3.57 -0.11 -17.10
N PHE A 104 2.41 -0.60 -17.55
CA PHE A 104 2.35 -1.54 -18.68
C PHE A 104 2.75 -0.90 -20.00
N GLU A 105 2.37 0.35 -20.25
CA GLU A 105 2.81 1.05 -21.46
C GLU A 105 4.33 1.25 -21.44
N LEU A 106 4.93 1.62 -20.30
CA LEU A 106 6.39 1.71 -20.17
C LEU A 106 7.08 0.36 -20.41
N MET A 107 6.55 -0.72 -19.84
CA MET A 107 7.09 -2.07 -20.05
C MET A 107 7.06 -2.46 -21.54
N LYS A 108 5.99 -2.09 -22.25
CA LYS A 108 5.85 -2.33 -23.68
C LYS A 108 6.83 -1.50 -24.50
N ASP A 109 7.02 -0.23 -24.17
CA ASP A 109 8.01 0.65 -24.80
C ASP A 109 9.44 0.14 -24.60
N ASP A 110 9.74 -0.43 -23.43
CA ASP A 110 11.02 -1.06 -23.10
C ASP A 110 11.17 -2.49 -23.67
N GLY A 111 10.14 -3.03 -24.34
CA GLY A 111 10.15 -4.38 -24.93
C GLY A 111 10.07 -5.53 -23.91
N ILE A 112 9.64 -5.25 -22.67
CA ILE A 112 9.48 -6.22 -21.59
C ILE A 112 8.20 -7.03 -21.81
N LYS A 113 8.32 -8.37 -21.87
CA LYS A 113 7.17 -9.28 -21.91
C LYS A 113 6.73 -9.65 -20.50
N HIS A 114 5.43 -9.51 -20.20
CA HIS A 114 4.80 -9.95 -18.95
C HIS A 114 3.71 -10.97 -19.22
#